data_AF-A0A8C6DDH1-F1
#
_entry.id   AF-A0A8C6DDH1-F1
#
_cell.length_a   1.000
_cell.length_b   1.000
_cell.length_c   1.000
_cell.angle_alpha   90.00
_cell.angle_beta   90.00
_cell.angle_gamma   90.00
#
_symmetry.space_group_name_H-M   'P 1'
#
loop_
_entity.id
_entity.type
_entity.pdbx_description
1 polymer ?
#
loop_
_entity_poly.entity_id
_entity_poly.type
_entity_poly.pdbx_seq_one_letter_code
_entity_poly.pdbx_strand_id
1 'polypeptide(L)'
;LAARDAGQEVGPSDPGNKDRDLQVLFQELCQLQAKQRKLKRQVEKHKLFEDYLIKVLEKIPKGYNQGEEPEETPVAAMVEHYGKLFAVSQDIQKRLEAFFEMNQAVHKSLESLEEGHRALIPRLKIRLCQLQRRCHRKQEQWQQLEHGVTHQKDMGSCANELLNYLQMAINDMAQQCCSSAHAVPRGMGLFSKLDLIQEFMLDKMETVRFVSLLTGPIVCWTANNPKDQGLRSYFRPFRKHSVSEDSTPRKLFLSTQTSECSSLC
;
A
#
# COMPACT_ATOMS: atom_id res chain seq x y z
N LEU A 1 -87.68 -118.09 -51.80
CA LEU A 1 -86.64 -118.94 -52.41
C LEU A 1 -85.68 -119.35 -51.30
N ALA A 2 -85.96 -120.48 -50.68
CA ALA A 2 -85.33 -121.79 -50.96
C ALA A 2 -84.02 -121.90 -50.16
N ALA A 3 -84.07 -122.36 -48.90
CA ALA A 3 -84.25 -123.74 -48.44
C ALA A 3 -82.94 -124.56 -48.46
N ARG A 4 -82.45 -124.86 -47.26
CA ARG A 4 -81.88 -126.14 -46.76
C ARG A 4 -81.19 -125.82 -45.45
N ASP A 5 -81.80 -126.07 -44.30
CA ASP A 5 -81.98 -127.39 -43.68
C ASP A 5 -80.73 -128.27 -43.75
N ALA A 6 -80.01 -128.25 -42.64
CA ALA A 6 -79.25 -129.36 -42.13
C ALA A 6 -79.40 -129.31 -40.61
N GLY A 7 -80.49 -129.88 -40.11
CA GLY A 7 -80.51 -130.34 -38.73
C GLY A 7 -79.41 -131.39 -38.53
N GLN A 8 -78.58 -131.22 -37.51
CA GLN A 8 -78.02 -132.35 -36.77
C GLN A 8 -77.47 -131.84 -35.42
N GLU A 9 -77.96 -132.48 -34.36
CA GLU A 9 -77.28 -132.69 -33.08
C GLU A 9 -77.07 -131.51 -32.14
N VAL A 10 -78.07 -131.38 -31.26
CA VAL A 10 -77.82 -131.31 -29.81
C VAL A 10 -76.95 -132.52 -29.43
N GLY A 11 -75.63 -132.36 -29.54
CA GLY A 11 -74.60 -133.23 -28.98
C GLY A 11 -73.97 -132.53 -27.77
N PRO A 12 -73.55 -133.26 -26.73
CA PRO A 12 -73.25 -132.70 -25.42
C PRO A 12 -72.16 -131.64 -25.53
N SER A 13 -72.36 -130.47 -24.90
CA SER A 13 -71.28 -129.49 -24.69
C SER A 13 -70.05 -130.25 -24.23
N ASP A 14 -69.02 -130.30 -25.08
CA ASP A 14 -67.71 -130.81 -24.70
C ASP A 14 -67.23 -129.97 -23.49
N PRO A 15 -67.16 -130.56 -22.28
CA PRO A 15 -66.71 -129.83 -21.12
C PRO A 15 -65.27 -129.33 -21.29
N GLY A 16 -64.50 -129.88 -22.24
CA GLY A 16 -63.13 -129.46 -22.55
C GLY A 16 -62.98 -128.09 -23.22
N ASN A 17 -64.00 -127.55 -23.89
CA ASN A 17 -63.91 -126.23 -24.54
C ASN A 17 -64.18 -125.08 -23.57
N LYS A 18 -65.20 -125.24 -22.71
CA LYS A 18 -65.55 -124.24 -21.68
C LYS A 18 -64.45 -124.12 -20.61
N ASP A 19 -63.78 -125.21 -20.28
CA ASP A 19 -62.68 -125.22 -19.31
C ASP A 19 -61.44 -124.46 -19.85
N ARG A 20 -61.21 -124.56 -21.16
CA ARG A 20 -60.16 -123.83 -21.87
C ARG A 20 -60.47 -122.33 -21.93
N ASP A 21 -61.72 -121.95 -22.21
CA ASP A 21 -62.17 -120.55 -22.17
C ASP A 21 -62.11 -119.95 -20.75
N LEU A 22 -62.50 -120.73 -19.73
CA LEU A 22 -62.41 -120.34 -18.33
C LEU A 22 -60.94 -120.10 -17.93
N GLN A 23 -60.03 -120.96 -18.38
CA GLN A 23 -58.59 -120.82 -18.14
C GLN A 23 -58.01 -119.57 -18.79
N VAL A 24 -58.46 -119.22 -20.02
CA VAL A 24 -58.08 -117.96 -20.69
C VAL A 24 -58.57 -116.75 -19.91
N LEU A 25 -59.85 -116.74 -19.47
CA LEU A 25 -60.40 -115.65 -18.66
C LEU A 25 -59.67 -115.48 -17.33
N PHE A 26 -59.31 -116.58 -16.66
CA PHE A 26 -58.49 -116.54 -15.44
C PHE A 26 -57.11 -115.92 -15.70
N GLN A 27 -56.49 -116.25 -16.82
CA GLN A 27 -55.19 -115.70 -17.20
C GLN A 27 -55.29 -114.20 -17.51
N GLU A 28 -56.33 -113.76 -18.21
CA GLU A 28 -56.61 -112.34 -18.47
C GLU A 28 -56.87 -111.55 -17.18
N LEU A 29 -57.65 -112.12 -16.25
CA LEU A 29 -57.94 -111.50 -14.97
C LEU A 29 -56.65 -111.34 -14.14
N CYS A 30 -55.78 -112.35 -14.14
CA CYS A 30 -54.46 -112.27 -13.52
C CYS A 30 -53.59 -111.17 -14.18
N GLN A 31 -53.60 -111.07 -15.51
CA GLN A 31 -52.85 -110.03 -16.24
C GLN A 31 -53.39 -108.63 -15.96
N LEU A 32 -54.71 -108.44 -15.93
CA LEU A 32 -55.35 -107.17 -15.59
C LEU A 32 -55.03 -106.77 -14.15
N GLN A 33 -55.06 -107.72 -13.22
CA GLN A 33 -54.68 -107.45 -11.83
C GLN A 33 -53.21 -107.04 -11.71
N ALA A 34 -52.31 -107.65 -12.49
CA ALA A 34 -50.91 -107.25 -12.56
C ALA A 34 -50.73 -105.84 -13.16
N LYS A 35 -51.46 -105.51 -14.24
CA LYS A 35 -51.48 -104.17 -14.87
C LYS A 35 -52.02 -103.10 -13.90
N GLN A 36 -53.10 -103.39 -13.18
CA GLN A 36 -53.67 -102.49 -12.18
C GLN A 36 -52.66 -102.21 -11.05
N ARG A 37 -51.99 -103.24 -10.53
CA ARG A 37 -50.94 -103.09 -9.52
C ARG A 37 -49.76 -102.26 -10.04
N LYS A 38 -49.36 -102.45 -11.31
CA LYS A 38 -48.29 -101.66 -11.94
C LYS A 38 -48.70 -100.19 -12.09
N LEU A 39 -49.92 -99.91 -12.51
CA LEU A 39 -50.43 -98.55 -12.66
C LEU A 39 -50.53 -97.84 -11.31
N LYS A 40 -51.04 -98.53 -10.28
CA LYS A 40 -51.12 -97.99 -8.91
C LYS A 40 -49.75 -97.52 -8.40
N ARG A 41 -48.71 -98.34 -8.59
CA ARG A 41 -47.32 -97.98 -8.24
C ARG A 41 -46.81 -96.77 -9.03
N GLN A 42 -47.17 -96.66 -10.32
CA GLN A 42 -46.78 -95.50 -11.13
C GLN A 42 -47.50 -94.22 -10.67
N VAL A 43 -48.78 -94.28 -10.34
CA VAL A 43 -49.53 -93.13 -9.81
C VAL A 43 -48.90 -92.65 -8.49
N GLU A 44 -48.59 -93.57 -7.57
CA GLU A 44 -47.91 -93.23 -6.31
C GLU A 44 -46.53 -92.60 -6.55
N LYS A 45 -45.76 -93.09 -7.53
CA LYS A 45 -44.47 -92.49 -7.91
C LYS A 45 -44.61 -91.06 -8.41
N HIS A 46 -45.63 -90.77 -9.23
CA HIS A 46 -45.83 -89.44 -9.81
C HIS A 46 -46.43 -88.44 -8.81
N LYS A 47 -47.21 -88.91 -7.85
CA LYS A 47 -47.78 -88.08 -6.79
C LYS A 47 -46.72 -87.32 -5.97
N LEU A 48 -45.57 -87.95 -5.72
CA LEU A 48 -44.44 -87.30 -5.03
C LEU A 48 -43.91 -86.08 -5.80
N PHE A 49 -43.92 -86.12 -7.14
CA PHE A 49 -43.51 -84.98 -7.97
C PHE A 49 -44.58 -83.89 -7.97
N GLU A 50 -45.86 -84.26 -8.00
CA GLU A 50 -46.98 -83.32 -7.88
C GLU A 50 -46.91 -82.55 -6.55
N ASP A 51 -46.76 -83.25 -5.43
CA ASP A 51 -46.62 -82.64 -4.10
C ASP A 51 -45.41 -81.71 -4.02
N TYR A 52 -44.30 -82.05 -4.70
CA TYR A 52 -43.12 -81.20 -4.78
C TYR A 52 -43.36 -79.95 -5.63
N LEU A 53 -44.01 -80.09 -6.79
CA LEU A 53 -44.35 -78.97 -7.66
C LEU A 53 -45.29 -77.98 -6.95
N ILE A 54 -46.28 -78.48 -6.20
CA ILE A 54 -47.16 -77.63 -5.37
C ILE A 54 -46.34 -76.85 -4.34
N LYS A 55 -45.43 -77.50 -3.61
CA LYS A 55 -44.55 -76.81 -2.65
C LYS A 55 -43.66 -75.77 -3.31
N VAL A 56 -43.13 -76.05 -4.50
CA VAL A 56 -42.33 -75.07 -5.25
C VAL A 56 -43.20 -73.86 -5.64
N LEU A 57 -44.41 -74.10 -6.13
CA LEU A 57 -45.37 -73.04 -6.47
C LEU A 57 -45.79 -72.20 -5.25
N GLU A 58 -45.87 -72.78 -4.05
CA GLU A 58 -46.12 -72.04 -2.80
C GLU A 58 -44.93 -71.17 -2.37
N LYS A 59 -43.70 -71.55 -2.73
CA LYS A 59 -42.49 -70.79 -2.40
C LYS A 59 -42.19 -69.68 -3.38
N ILE A 60 -42.67 -69.79 -4.61
CA ILE A 60 -42.60 -68.70 -5.57
C ILE A 60 -43.55 -67.61 -5.06
N PRO A 61 -43.05 -66.39 -4.75
CA PRO A 61 -43.93 -65.26 -4.43
C PRO A 61 -44.94 -65.13 -5.57
N LYS A 62 -46.23 -65.20 -5.25
CA LYS A 62 -47.30 -65.06 -6.26
C LYS A 62 -47.16 -63.69 -6.90
N GLY A 63 -46.48 -63.63 -8.04
CA GLY A 63 -46.37 -62.44 -8.85
C GLY A 63 -47.75 -62.08 -9.39
N TYR A 64 -48.35 -61.05 -8.79
CA TYR A 64 -49.24 -60.08 -9.42
C TYR A 64 -50.15 -60.59 -10.52
N ASN A 65 -51.23 -61.30 -10.18
CA ASN A 65 -52.38 -61.45 -11.08
C ASN A 65 -53.66 -61.70 -10.28
N GLN A 66 -54.06 -60.77 -9.42
CA GLN A 66 -55.47 -60.66 -9.05
C GLN A 66 -55.72 -59.24 -8.57
N GLY A 67 -56.61 -58.54 -9.26
CA GLY A 67 -56.83 -57.11 -9.14
C GLY A 67 -57.10 -56.67 -7.71
N GLU A 68 -56.19 -55.85 -7.20
CA GLU A 68 -56.45 -54.74 -6.29
C GLU A 68 -55.35 -53.72 -6.61
N GLU A 69 -55.75 -52.65 -7.29
CA GLU A 69 -55.04 -51.37 -7.29
C GLU A 69 -54.97 -50.88 -5.84
N PRO A 70 -53.76 -50.91 -5.23
CA PRO A 70 -53.25 -49.66 -4.67
C PRO A 70 -51.73 -49.44 -4.86
N GLU A 71 -51.06 -50.19 -5.75
CA GLU A 71 -49.59 -50.11 -5.87
C GLU A 71 -49.02 -48.87 -6.59
N GLU A 72 -49.83 -48.07 -7.27
CA GLU A 72 -49.35 -46.81 -7.86
C GLU A 72 -49.06 -45.72 -6.80
N THR A 73 -49.72 -45.78 -5.64
CA THR A 73 -49.63 -44.73 -4.61
C THR A 73 -48.27 -44.60 -3.91
N PRO A 74 -47.58 -45.68 -3.45
CA PRO A 74 -46.26 -45.55 -2.83
C PRO A 74 -45.16 -45.16 -3.83
N VAL A 75 -45.22 -45.65 -5.07
CA VAL A 75 -44.25 -45.31 -6.11
C VAL A 75 -44.42 -43.85 -6.54
N ALA A 76 -45.66 -43.38 -6.72
CA ALA A 76 -45.94 -41.99 -7.02
C ALA A 76 -45.45 -41.04 -5.91
N ALA A 77 -45.67 -41.39 -4.64
CA ALA A 77 -45.18 -40.61 -3.50
C ALA A 77 -43.65 -40.54 -3.44
N MET A 78 -42.96 -41.65 -3.78
CA MET A 78 -41.50 -41.65 -3.89
C MET A 78 -41.00 -40.76 -5.03
N VAL A 79 -41.62 -40.85 -6.21
CA VAL A 79 -41.28 -39.99 -7.36
C VAL A 79 -41.49 -38.52 -7.03
N GLU A 80 -42.59 -38.17 -6.34
CA GLU A 80 -42.86 -36.81 -5.90
C GLU A 80 -41.80 -36.32 -4.89
N HIS A 81 -41.42 -37.15 -3.92
CA HIS A 81 -40.38 -36.83 -2.94
C HIS A 81 -39.02 -36.55 -3.62
N TYR A 82 -38.59 -37.42 -4.53
CA TYR A 82 -37.34 -37.22 -5.26
C TYR A 82 -37.41 -36.03 -6.22
N GLY A 83 -38.57 -35.77 -6.82
CA GLY A 83 -38.81 -34.56 -7.61
C GLY A 83 -38.62 -33.28 -6.80
N LYS A 84 -39.18 -33.23 -5.58
CA LYS A 84 -38.97 -32.11 -4.65
C LYS A 84 -37.50 -31.97 -4.25
N LEU A 85 -36.83 -33.07 -3.92
CA LEU A 85 -35.41 -33.07 -3.55
C LEU A 85 -34.54 -32.56 -4.71
N PHE A 86 -34.84 -32.96 -5.94
CA PHE A 86 -34.14 -32.51 -7.13
C PHE A 86 -34.36 -31.01 -7.40
N ALA A 87 -35.59 -30.51 -7.23
CA ALA A 87 -35.89 -29.08 -7.36
C ALA A 87 -35.12 -28.25 -6.32
N VAL A 88 -35.06 -28.70 -5.07
CA VAL A 88 -34.25 -28.06 -4.02
C VAL A 88 -32.76 -28.10 -4.35
N SER A 89 -32.25 -29.23 -4.86
CA SER A 89 -30.86 -29.36 -5.28
C SER A 89 -30.50 -28.35 -6.38
N GLN A 90 -31.38 -28.18 -7.37
CA GLN A 90 -31.18 -27.19 -8.43
C GLN A 90 -31.22 -25.75 -7.90
N ASP A 91 -32.13 -25.43 -6.97
CA ASP A 91 -32.20 -24.10 -6.37
C ASP A 91 -30.93 -23.76 -5.58
N ILE A 92 -30.43 -24.71 -4.78
CA ILE A 92 -29.16 -24.57 -4.06
C ILE A 92 -28.02 -24.31 -5.04
N GLN A 93 -27.97 -25.04 -6.15
CA GLN A 93 -26.91 -24.87 -7.14
C GLN A 93 -26.95 -23.48 -7.79
N LYS A 94 -28.13 -22.97 -8.14
CA LYS A 94 -28.31 -21.59 -8.64
C LYS A 94 -27.86 -20.55 -7.60
N ARG A 95 -28.19 -20.76 -6.33
CA ARG A 95 -27.77 -19.86 -5.24
C ARG A 95 -26.26 -19.86 -5.04
N LEU A 96 -25.63 -21.03 -5.12
CA LEU A 96 -24.17 -21.15 -5.04
C LEU A 96 -23.48 -20.43 -6.19
N GLU A 97 -24.02 -20.55 -7.40
CA GLU A 97 -23.50 -19.84 -8.58
C GLU A 97 -23.66 -18.32 -8.44
N ALA A 98 -24.84 -17.85 -8.02
CA ALA A 98 -25.05 -16.43 -7.72
C ALA A 98 -24.12 -15.92 -6.61
N PHE A 99 -23.88 -16.72 -5.58
CA PHE A 99 -22.95 -16.40 -4.49
C PHE A 99 -21.50 -16.34 -4.99
N PHE A 100 -21.11 -17.26 -5.89
CA PHE A 100 -19.78 -17.24 -6.52
C PHE A 100 -19.57 -15.96 -7.33
N GLU A 101 -20.52 -15.60 -8.19
CA GLU A 101 -20.45 -14.38 -9.00
C GLU A 101 -20.38 -13.12 -8.13
N MET A 102 -21.19 -13.06 -7.06
CA MET A 102 -21.15 -11.95 -6.11
C MET A 102 -19.77 -11.83 -5.43
N ASN A 103 -19.21 -12.94 -4.93
CA ASN A 103 -17.89 -12.91 -4.32
C ASN A 103 -16.80 -12.51 -5.32
N GLN A 104 -16.90 -12.99 -6.56
CA GLN A 104 -15.97 -12.60 -7.60
C GLN A 104 -16.03 -11.08 -7.88
N ALA A 105 -17.23 -10.51 -7.92
CA ALA A 105 -17.41 -9.06 -8.06
C ALA A 105 -16.81 -8.29 -6.88
N VAL A 106 -17.04 -8.76 -5.64
CA VAL A 106 -16.43 -8.17 -4.44
C VAL A 106 -14.91 -8.23 -4.51
N HIS A 107 -14.33 -9.39 -4.85
CA HIS A 107 -12.87 -9.53 -5.01
C HIS A 107 -12.30 -8.57 -6.05
N LYS A 108 -12.93 -8.44 -7.23
CA LYS A 108 -12.50 -7.47 -8.26
C LYS A 108 -12.56 -6.03 -7.77
N SER A 109 -13.62 -5.67 -7.04
CA SER A 109 -13.75 -4.32 -6.47
C SER A 109 -12.70 -4.03 -5.40
N LEU A 110 -12.40 -5.02 -4.55
CA LEU A 110 -11.37 -4.92 -3.52
C LEU A 110 -9.99 -4.73 -4.17
N GLU A 111 -9.65 -5.54 -5.17
CA GLU A 111 -8.38 -5.44 -5.90
C GLU A 111 -8.22 -4.07 -6.56
N SER A 112 -9.28 -3.55 -7.19
CA SER A 112 -9.29 -2.19 -7.76
C SER A 112 -9.07 -1.10 -6.70
N LEU A 113 -9.71 -1.23 -5.54
CA LEU A 113 -9.53 -0.30 -4.43
C LEU A 113 -8.12 -0.35 -3.84
N GLU A 114 -7.57 -1.55 -3.68
CA GLU A 114 -6.20 -1.78 -3.21
C GLU A 114 -5.17 -1.17 -4.16
N GLU A 115 -5.33 -1.36 -5.47
CA GLU A 115 -4.46 -0.74 -6.46
C GLU A 115 -4.60 0.79 -6.46
N GLY A 116 -5.83 1.30 -6.28
CA GLY A 116 -6.09 2.73 -6.07
C GLY A 116 -5.33 3.29 -4.86
N HIS A 117 -5.36 2.59 -3.71
CA HIS A 117 -4.61 2.95 -2.52
C HIS A 117 -3.09 2.89 -2.75
N ARG A 118 -2.61 1.82 -3.39
CA ARG A 118 -1.19 1.62 -3.73
C ARG A 118 -0.65 2.76 -4.60
N ALA A 119 -1.46 3.28 -5.52
CA ALA A 119 -1.10 4.42 -6.36
C ALA A 119 -1.24 5.78 -5.65
N LEU A 120 -2.22 5.93 -4.76
CA LEU A 120 -2.50 7.18 -4.06
C LEU A 120 -1.43 7.51 -3.01
N ILE A 121 -0.98 6.53 -2.23
CA ILE A 121 -0.03 6.74 -1.14
C ILE A 121 1.26 7.43 -1.62
N PRO A 122 1.97 6.96 -2.67
CA PRO A 122 3.15 7.63 -3.18
C PRO A 122 2.87 9.05 -3.67
N ARG A 123 1.71 9.30 -4.29
CA ARG A 123 1.33 10.64 -4.75
C ARG A 123 1.16 11.61 -3.58
N LEU A 124 0.53 11.17 -2.50
CA LEU A 124 0.38 11.96 -1.28
C LEU A 124 1.72 12.23 -0.62
N LYS A 125 2.60 11.22 -0.52
CA LYS A 125 3.97 11.39 -0.03
C LYS A 125 4.73 12.44 -0.83
N ILE A 126 4.71 12.34 -2.16
CA ILE A 126 5.35 13.33 -3.04
C ILE A 126 4.82 14.74 -2.77
N ARG A 127 3.49 14.92 -2.67
CA ARG A 127 2.89 16.22 -2.36
C ARG A 127 3.29 16.74 -0.98
N LEU A 128 3.33 15.87 0.03
CA LEU A 128 3.76 16.24 1.37
C LEU A 128 5.21 16.74 1.36
N CYS A 129 6.13 16.01 0.72
CA CYS A 129 7.52 16.41 0.56
C CYS A 129 7.67 17.72 -0.23
N GLN A 130 6.79 17.98 -1.21
CA GLN A 130 6.78 19.25 -1.94
C GLN A 130 6.33 20.42 -1.05
N LEU A 131 5.27 20.23 -0.27
CA LEU A 131 4.75 21.23 0.65
C LEU A 131 5.76 21.54 1.77
N GLN A 132 6.36 20.50 2.36
CA GLN A 132 7.38 20.66 3.40
C GLN A 132 8.59 21.45 2.87
N ARG A 133 9.06 21.15 1.66
CA ARG A 133 10.13 21.94 1.01
C ARG A 133 9.74 23.40 0.81
N ARG A 134 8.49 23.68 0.41
CA ARG A 134 8.01 25.07 0.26
C ARG A 134 7.95 25.79 1.60
N CYS A 135 7.46 25.13 2.66
CA CYS A 135 7.45 25.70 4.01
C CYS A 135 8.86 25.99 4.51
N HIS A 136 9.79 25.04 4.33
CA HIS A 136 11.18 25.22 4.74
C HIS A 136 11.84 26.40 4.02
N ARG A 137 11.70 26.50 2.69
CA ARG A 137 12.21 27.65 1.93
C ARG A 137 11.65 28.99 2.42
N LYS A 138 10.35 29.04 2.72
CA LYS A 138 9.74 30.25 3.29
C LYS A 138 10.30 30.56 4.68
N GLN A 139 10.51 29.54 5.51
CA GLN A 139 11.11 29.72 6.84
C GLN A 139 12.53 30.28 6.74
N GLU A 140 13.36 29.74 5.83
CA GLU A 140 14.70 30.26 5.57
C GLU A 140 14.66 31.71 5.08
N GLN A 141 13.71 32.06 4.20
CA GLN A 141 13.51 33.44 3.74
C GLN A 141 13.14 34.38 4.90
N TRP A 142 12.24 33.97 5.79
CA TRP A 142 11.88 34.74 6.98
C TRP A 142 13.08 34.94 7.91
N GLN A 143 13.84 33.87 8.16
CA GLN A 143 15.06 33.95 8.98
C GLN A 143 16.07 34.93 8.35
N GLN A 144 16.33 34.83 7.05
CA GLN A 144 17.25 35.76 6.37
C GLN A 144 16.80 37.21 6.48
N LEU A 145 15.49 37.48 6.36
CA LEU A 145 14.95 38.82 6.53
C LEU A 145 15.12 39.33 7.96
N GLU A 146 14.81 38.50 8.96
CA GLU A 146 15.02 38.83 10.37
C GLU A 146 16.48 39.16 10.67
N HIS A 147 17.42 38.34 10.17
CA HIS A 147 18.84 38.58 10.36
C HIS A 147 19.28 39.89 9.66
N GLY A 148 18.77 40.16 8.46
CA GLY A 148 19.00 41.42 7.75
C GLY A 148 18.51 42.66 8.52
N VAL A 149 17.32 42.59 9.11
CA VAL A 149 16.76 43.67 9.95
C VAL A 149 17.58 43.87 11.22
N THR A 150 18.02 42.79 11.85
CA THR A 150 18.83 42.84 13.08
C THR A 150 20.20 43.47 12.79
N HIS A 151 20.90 43.03 11.73
CA HIS A 151 22.17 43.63 11.32
C HIS A 151 22.06 45.11 10.95
N GLN A 152 20.96 45.52 10.32
CA GLN A 152 20.72 46.94 10.01
C GLN A 152 20.53 47.77 11.29
N LYS A 153 19.82 47.23 12.27
CA LYS A 153 19.60 47.88 13.58
C LYS A 153 20.90 48.03 14.36
N ASP A 154 21.75 47.01 14.35
CA ASP A 154 23.04 47.01 15.06
C ASP A 154 24.05 47.96 14.40
N MET A 155 24.10 48.01 13.07
CA MET A 155 24.95 48.95 12.34
C MET A 155 24.51 50.41 12.55
N GLY A 156 23.19 50.65 12.61
CA GLY A 156 22.64 51.95 12.98
C GLY A 156 22.98 52.35 14.43
N SER A 157 22.98 51.39 15.36
CA SER A 157 23.37 51.61 16.76
C SER A 157 24.84 52.01 16.88
N CYS A 158 25.75 51.29 16.22
CA CYS A 158 27.18 51.58 16.25
C CYS A 158 27.53 52.94 15.64
N ALA A 159 26.91 53.29 14.50
CA ALA A 159 27.11 54.59 13.88
C ALA A 159 26.66 55.75 14.79
N ASN A 160 25.52 55.58 15.48
CA ASN A 160 25.01 56.58 16.43
C ASN A 160 25.91 56.71 17.66
N GLU A 161 26.44 55.60 18.17
CA GLU A 161 27.36 55.60 19.30
C GLU A 161 28.68 56.31 18.95
N LEU A 162 29.25 56.04 17.77
CA LEU A 162 30.45 56.71 17.29
C LEU A 162 30.24 58.22 17.12
N LEU A 163 29.08 58.64 16.58
CA LEU A 163 28.72 60.05 16.45
C LEU A 163 28.61 60.74 17.80
N ASN A 164 28.06 60.07 18.81
CA ASN A 164 27.99 60.60 20.18
C ASN A 164 29.40 60.79 20.78
N TYR A 165 30.30 59.81 20.60
CA TYR A 165 31.70 59.93 21.05
C TYR A 165 32.43 61.10 20.35
N LEU A 166 32.28 61.25 19.04
CA LEU A 166 32.86 62.40 18.30
C LEU A 166 32.31 63.72 18.82
N GLN A 167 30.99 63.81 19.04
CA GLN A 167 30.35 65.00 19.56
C GLN A 167 30.86 65.37 20.96
N MET A 168 31.05 64.37 21.84
CA MET A 168 31.65 64.56 23.16
C MET A 168 33.10 65.05 23.06
N ALA A 169 33.93 64.40 22.24
CA ALA A 169 35.32 64.79 22.04
C ALA A 169 35.46 66.23 21.53
N ILE A 170 34.63 66.63 20.56
CA ILE A 170 34.60 68.01 20.05
C ILE A 170 34.18 69.00 21.16
N ASN A 171 33.18 68.65 21.97
CA ASN A 171 32.75 69.51 23.07
C ASN A 171 33.85 69.69 24.12
N ASP A 172 34.53 68.60 24.50
CA ASP A 172 35.61 68.62 25.48
C ASP A 172 36.81 69.42 24.96
N MET A 173 37.22 69.20 23.70
CA MET A 173 38.29 69.98 23.07
C MET A 173 37.93 71.46 22.99
N ALA A 174 36.70 71.81 22.59
CA ALA A 174 36.26 73.20 22.53
C ALA A 174 36.27 73.86 23.92
N GLN A 175 35.87 73.13 24.97
CA GLN A 175 35.95 73.61 26.35
C GLN A 175 37.38 73.85 26.80
N GLN A 176 38.33 72.97 26.42
CA GLN A 176 39.75 73.15 26.73
C GLN A 176 40.38 74.33 25.97
N CYS A 177 39.85 74.67 24.80
CA CYS A 177 40.29 75.82 24.00
C CYS A 177 39.75 77.15 24.55
N CYS A 178 38.78 77.15 25.47
CA CYS A 178 38.30 78.37 26.10
C CYS A 178 39.33 78.92 27.10
N SER A 179 39.74 80.17 26.91
CA SER A 179 40.65 80.88 27.81
C SER A 179 39.99 81.14 29.18
N SER A 180 40.74 81.07 30.28
CA SER A 180 40.22 81.15 31.67
C SER A 180 39.47 82.44 32.04
N ALA A 181 39.38 83.41 31.13
CA ALA A 181 38.63 84.65 31.30
C ALA A 181 37.15 84.55 30.86
N HIS A 182 36.76 83.54 30.05
CA HIS A 182 35.39 83.38 29.57
C HIS A 182 34.91 81.94 29.72
N ALA A 183 33.87 81.74 30.53
CA ALA A 183 33.21 80.44 30.62
C ALA A 183 32.53 80.09 29.29
N VAL A 184 32.59 78.81 28.92
CA VAL A 184 31.97 78.26 27.70
C VAL A 184 30.50 78.71 27.59
N PRO A 185 30.08 79.37 26.50
CA PRO A 185 28.68 79.67 26.26
C PRO A 185 27.88 78.37 26.12
N ARG A 186 27.00 78.12 27.08
CA ARG A 186 26.12 76.95 27.13
C ARG A 186 25.13 77.03 25.96
N GLY A 187 25.44 76.37 24.84
CA GLY A 187 24.59 76.38 23.63
C GLY A 187 25.33 76.53 22.28
N MET A 188 26.66 76.59 22.27
CA MET A 188 27.44 76.73 21.03
C MET A 188 27.28 75.53 20.09
N GLY A 189 26.95 75.79 18.81
CA GLY A 189 26.76 74.77 17.78
C GLY A 189 28.05 74.03 17.40
N LEU A 190 27.94 72.84 16.79
CA LEU A 190 29.10 71.99 16.46
C LEU A 190 30.11 72.69 15.53
N PHE A 191 29.64 73.36 14.47
CA PHE A 191 30.55 74.08 13.56
C PHE A 191 31.29 75.21 14.28
N SER A 192 30.59 76.01 15.09
CA SER A 192 31.21 77.06 15.89
C SER A 192 32.24 76.54 16.91
N LYS A 193 32.05 75.32 17.43
CA LYS A 193 33.04 74.65 18.29
C LYS A 193 34.29 74.24 17.51
N LEU A 194 34.12 73.75 16.28
CA LEU A 194 35.25 73.41 15.41
C LEU A 194 36.03 74.65 14.98
N ASP A 195 35.33 75.74 14.62
CA ASP A 195 35.95 77.03 14.29
C ASP A 195 36.75 77.55 15.50
N LEU A 196 36.20 77.46 16.72
CA LEU A 196 36.90 77.85 17.95
C LEU A 196 38.18 77.03 18.19
N ILE A 197 38.11 75.70 18.01
CA ILE A 197 39.28 74.82 18.15
C ILE A 197 40.34 75.19 17.11
N GLN A 198 39.93 75.44 15.86
CA GLN A 198 40.84 75.82 14.78
C GLN A 198 41.54 77.15 15.07
N GLU A 199 40.79 78.19 15.45
CA GLU A 199 41.33 79.49 15.82
C GLU A 199 42.31 79.38 17.00
N PHE A 200 41.96 78.60 18.04
CA PHE A 200 42.85 78.35 19.17
C PHE A 200 44.16 77.67 18.75
N MET A 201 44.10 76.65 17.88
CA MET A 201 45.30 75.99 17.38
C MET A 201 46.19 76.95 16.58
N LEU A 202 45.60 77.82 15.76
CA LEU A 202 46.32 78.82 14.98
C LEU A 202 47.01 79.85 15.89
N ASP A 203 46.30 80.37 16.90
CA ASP A 203 46.83 81.30 17.89
C ASP A 203 47.98 80.69 18.70
N LYS A 204 47.83 79.44 19.17
CA LYS A 204 48.90 78.73 19.89
C LYS A 204 50.12 78.50 19.01
N MET A 205 49.93 78.14 17.75
CA MET A 205 51.03 77.95 16.81
C MET A 205 51.76 79.28 16.53
N GLU A 206 51.02 80.37 16.36
CA GLU A 206 51.61 81.70 16.20
C GLU A 206 52.35 82.16 17.46
N THR A 207 51.77 81.93 18.65
CA THR A 207 52.41 82.20 19.94
C THR A 207 53.73 81.44 20.08
N VAL A 208 53.75 80.13 19.79
CA VAL A 208 54.98 79.33 19.81
C VAL A 208 55.99 79.84 18.78
N ARG A 209 55.54 80.26 17.58
CA ARG A 209 56.41 80.89 16.57
C ARG A 209 57.04 82.17 17.10
N PHE A 210 56.26 83.07 17.71
CA PHE A 210 56.76 84.31 18.31
C PHE A 210 57.73 84.05 19.47
N VAL A 211 57.39 83.15 20.38
CA VAL A 211 58.30 82.75 21.48
C VAL A 211 59.60 82.16 20.94
N SER A 212 59.53 81.31 19.90
CA SER A 212 60.72 80.74 19.27
C SER A 212 61.63 81.81 18.64
N LEU A 213 61.03 82.86 18.06
CA LEU A 213 61.77 84.01 17.53
C LEU A 213 62.41 84.86 18.65
N LEU A 214 61.76 84.97 19.81
CA LEU A 214 62.28 85.72 20.97
C LEU A 214 63.32 84.94 21.77
N THR A 215 63.28 83.60 21.71
CA THR A 215 64.20 82.70 22.45
C THR A 215 65.35 82.17 21.55
N GLY A 216 65.40 82.60 20.29
CA GLY A 216 66.56 82.40 19.42
C GLY A 216 67.75 83.27 19.87
N PRO A 217 69.01 82.84 19.67
CA PRO A 217 70.18 83.59 20.12
C PRO A 217 70.21 84.99 19.48
N ILE A 218 70.20 86.02 20.32
CA ILE A 218 70.36 87.43 19.91
C ILE A 218 71.79 87.60 19.38
N VAL A 219 71.94 87.62 18.05
CA VAL A 219 73.17 88.09 17.39
C VAL A 219 72.81 89.38 16.64
N CYS A 220 73.27 90.50 17.17
CA CYS A 220 73.21 91.81 16.51
C CYS A 220 74.03 91.77 15.23
N TRP A 221 73.39 92.00 14.07
CA TRP A 221 74.11 92.24 12.82
C TRP A 221 74.04 93.72 12.45
N THR A 222 75.17 94.41 12.60
CA THR A 222 75.48 95.65 11.86
C THR A 222 75.90 95.28 10.43
N ALA A 223 75.41 96.07 9.48
CA ALA A 223 75.58 95.89 8.04
C ALA A 223 77.07 95.86 7.61
N ASN A 224 77.43 94.96 6.68
CA ASN A 224 77.90 95.32 5.34
C ASN A 224 78.34 94.09 4.51
N ASN A 225 78.09 94.22 3.20
CA ASN A 225 78.66 93.52 2.03
C ASN A 225 77.87 92.32 1.42
N PRO A 226 77.63 92.31 0.09
CA PRO A 226 76.89 91.28 -0.62
C PRO A 226 77.80 90.26 -1.34
N LYS A 227 77.16 89.16 -1.74
CA LYS A 227 77.61 88.03 -2.59
C LYS A 227 78.07 86.79 -1.82
N ASP A 228 77.17 85.83 -1.68
CA ASP A 228 77.19 84.59 -2.49
C ASP A 228 75.86 83.84 -2.27
N GLN A 229 75.07 83.65 -3.33
CA GLN A 229 75.04 82.44 -4.16
C GLN A 229 74.63 81.17 -3.41
N GLY A 230 73.48 80.66 -3.82
CA GLY A 230 73.31 79.22 -3.99
C GLY A 230 72.36 78.54 -3.01
N LEU A 231 71.52 77.68 -3.59
CA LEU A 231 70.81 76.56 -2.96
C LEU A 231 69.41 76.85 -2.40
N ARG A 232 68.46 77.13 -3.30
CA ARG A 232 67.07 76.68 -3.09
C ARG A 232 66.99 75.18 -3.40
N SER A 233 67.17 74.36 -2.36
CA SER A 233 66.73 72.97 -2.36
C SER A 233 65.60 72.85 -1.34
N TYR A 234 64.37 72.59 -1.79
CA TYR A 234 63.38 71.94 -0.95
C TYR A 234 62.54 70.95 -1.74
N PHE A 235 62.38 69.81 -1.05
CA PHE A 235 61.82 68.54 -1.45
C PHE A 235 60.31 68.58 -1.73
N ARG A 236 59.89 67.82 -2.75
CA ARG A 236 58.59 67.11 -2.83
C ARG A 236 58.76 65.72 -2.17
N PRO A 237 57.71 64.89 -1.91
CA PRO A 237 56.24 65.05 -2.06
C PRO A 237 55.41 64.41 -0.89
N PHE A 238 54.07 64.39 -0.98
CA PHE A 238 53.33 63.11 -0.91
C PHE A 238 52.21 63.05 -1.95
N ARG A 239 52.23 61.97 -2.72
CA ARG A 239 51.26 61.63 -3.78
C ARG A 239 50.04 60.97 -3.16
N LYS A 240 48.90 61.16 -3.85
CA LYS A 240 47.71 60.32 -3.78
C LYS A 240 48.10 58.86 -4.06
N HIS A 241 47.65 57.92 -3.24
CA HIS A 241 47.58 56.52 -3.64
C HIS A 241 46.24 56.26 -4.31
N SER A 242 46.34 55.88 -5.59
CA SER A 242 45.31 55.19 -6.34
C SER A 242 45.20 53.75 -5.85
N VAL A 243 43.96 53.26 -5.96
CA VAL A 243 43.51 51.86 -5.90
C VAL A 243 44.52 50.88 -6.49
N SER A 244 44.80 49.82 -5.74
CA SER A 244 45.33 48.55 -6.26
C SER A 244 44.19 47.54 -6.19
N GLU A 245 43.61 47.23 -7.34
CA GLU A 245 43.04 45.90 -7.55
C GLU A 245 44.18 44.87 -7.56
N ASP A 246 43.76 43.64 -7.27
CA ASP A 246 44.42 42.38 -7.59
C ASP A 246 45.35 41.77 -6.53
N SER A 247 44.74 40.87 -5.75
CA SER A 247 45.37 39.73 -5.08
C SER A 247 44.30 38.68 -4.79
N THR A 248 43.88 37.94 -5.82
CA THR A 248 43.66 36.51 -5.61
C THR A 248 44.92 35.77 -6.04
N PRO A 249 45.36 34.77 -5.27
CA PRO A 249 45.33 33.45 -5.91
C PRO A 249 44.83 32.33 -4.99
N ARG A 250 44.02 31.49 -5.62
CA ARG A 250 43.97 30.02 -5.52
C ARG A 250 43.61 29.38 -4.17
N LYS A 251 42.40 28.84 -4.17
CA LYS A 251 42.08 27.41 -4.03
C LYS A 251 43.20 26.56 -3.40
N LEU A 252 42.91 26.04 -2.21
CA LEU A 252 43.26 24.67 -1.86
C LEU A 252 41.99 23.85 -1.72
N PHE A 253 42.16 22.59 -2.11
CA PHE A 253 41.16 21.62 -2.51
C PHE A 253 40.44 20.95 -1.34
N LEU A 254 39.24 20.46 -1.69
CA LEU A 254 38.55 19.25 -1.24
C LEU A 254 39.02 18.59 0.08
N SER A 255 38.07 18.41 1.00
CA SER A 255 37.86 17.09 1.58
C SER A 255 36.44 16.60 1.32
N THR A 256 36.40 15.49 0.62
CA THR A 256 35.25 14.61 0.43
C THR A 256 34.99 13.92 1.77
N GLN A 257 33.78 14.05 2.32
CA GLN A 257 33.22 12.97 3.14
C GLN A 257 31.76 12.76 2.76
N THR A 258 31.56 11.60 2.16
CA THR A 258 30.29 10.88 2.02
C THR A 258 29.67 10.71 3.39
N SER A 259 28.49 11.31 3.58
CA SER A 259 27.59 10.91 4.66
C SER A 259 26.29 10.46 4.03
N GLU A 260 26.19 9.14 3.90
CA GLU A 260 24.94 8.43 3.69
C GLU A 260 24.00 8.78 4.85
N CYS A 261 22.84 9.34 4.54
CA CYS A 261 21.75 9.38 5.49
C CYS A 261 20.48 8.90 4.81
N SER A 262 20.36 7.57 4.80
CA SER A 262 19.11 6.85 4.76
C SER A 262 18.16 7.45 5.81
N SER A 263 17.08 8.08 5.36
CA SER A 263 15.84 8.07 6.14
C SER A 263 14.66 8.20 5.19
N LEU A 264 13.88 7.12 5.19
CA LEU A 264 12.55 7.02 4.61
C LEU A 264 11.68 8.19 5.06
N CYS A 265 11.07 8.86 4.09
CA CYS A 265 9.71 9.42 4.17
C CYS A 265 9.08 9.37 2.77
#